data_AF-Q7TNV8-F1
#
_entry.id   AF-Q7TNV8-F1
#
_cell.length_a   1.000
_cell.length_b   1.000
_cell.length_c   1.000
_cell.angle_alpha   90.00
_cell.angle_beta   90.00
_cell.angle_gamma   90.00
#
_symmetry.space_group_name_H-M   'P 1'
#
loop_
_entity.id
_entity.type
_entity.pdbx_description
1 polymer ?
#
loop_
_entity_poly.entity_id
_entity_poly.type
_entity_poly.pdbx_seq_one_letter_code
_entity_poly.pdbx_strand_id
1 'polypeptide(L)'
;MKTFLFLFAVLFFWSQPRMHFFFFDEKCSRINGRCTASCLKNEELVALCWKNLKCCVTVQSCGRSKGNQSDEGSGHMGTRG
;
A
#
# COMPACT_ATOMS: atom_id res chain seq x y z
N MET A 1 33.97 -30.14 -16.95
CA MET A 1 32.97 -29.96 -15.87
C MET A 1 33.05 -28.61 -15.13
N LYS A 2 34.21 -27.93 -15.07
CA LYS A 2 34.36 -26.69 -14.27
C LYS A 2 33.61 -25.47 -14.85
N THR A 3 33.48 -25.38 -16.18
CA THR A 3 32.73 -24.31 -16.88
C THR A 3 31.24 -24.33 -16.56
N PHE A 4 30.63 -25.51 -16.43
CA PHE A 4 29.23 -25.65 -16.04
C PHE A 4 28.97 -25.09 -14.64
N LEU A 5 29.86 -25.35 -13.68
CA LEU A 5 29.76 -24.79 -12.33
C LEU A 5 29.82 -23.25 -12.32
N PHE A 6 30.67 -22.66 -13.17
CA PHE A 6 30.74 -21.21 -13.33
C PHE A 6 29.43 -20.63 -13.88
N LEU A 7 28.82 -21.26 -14.89
CA LEU A 7 27.53 -20.83 -15.42
C LEU A 7 26.43 -20.94 -14.38
N PHE A 8 26.36 -22.05 -13.63
CA PHE A 8 25.41 -22.19 -12.53
C PHE A 8 25.61 -21.12 -11.47
N ALA A 9 26.85 -20.83 -11.04
CA ALA A 9 27.12 -19.81 -10.04
C ALA A 9 26.68 -18.41 -10.49
N VAL A 10 26.96 -18.02 -11.74
CA VAL A 10 26.50 -16.75 -12.32
C VAL A 10 24.98 -16.71 -12.37
N LEU A 11 24.33 -17.77 -12.83
CA LEU A 11 22.87 -17.86 -12.86
C LEU A 11 22.27 -17.76 -11.46
N PHE A 12 22.86 -18.40 -10.44
CA PHE A 12 22.39 -18.26 -9.07
C PHE A 12 22.59 -16.85 -8.52
N PHE A 13 23.74 -16.21 -8.78
CA PHE A 13 24.00 -14.83 -8.38
C PHE A 13 23.03 -13.85 -9.04
N TRP A 14 22.58 -14.15 -10.27
CA TRP A 14 21.61 -13.34 -11.02
C TRP A 14 20.15 -13.74 -10.75
N SER A 15 19.88 -14.93 -10.21
CA SER A 15 18.52 -15.49 -10.04
C SER A 15 17.99 -15.42 -8.60
N GLN A 16 18.71 -14.77 -7.68
CA GLN A 16 18.26 -14.68 -6.27
C GLN A 16 16.98 -13.86 -5.97
N PRO A 17 16.20 -13.22 -6.87
CA PRO A 17 14.94 -12.61 -6.43
C PRO A 17 13.65 -13.34 -6.85
N ARG A 18 13.69 -14.47 -7.58
CA ARG A 18 12.42 -15.07 -8.07
C ARG A 18 11.61 -15.82 -7.00
N MET A 19 12.28 -16.52 -6.07
CA MET A 19 11.58 -17.35 -5.08
C MET A 19 10.95 -16.56 -3.93
N HIS A 20 11.45 -15.35 -3.64
CA HIS A 20 10.87 -14.50 -2.59
C HIS A 20 9.49 -13.92 -3.00
N PHE A 21 9.11 -14.05 -4.28
CA PHE A 21 8.03 -13.27 -4.86
C PHE A 21 6.60 -13.74 -4.50
N PHE A 22 6.42 -15.03 -4.25
CA PHE A 22 5.13 -15.57 -3.78
C PHE A 22 4.83 -15.18 -2.33
N PHE A 23 5.86 -15.01 -1.50
CA PHE A 23 5.70 -14.68 -0.08
C PHE A 23 5.23 -13.23 0.17
N PHE A 24 5.37 -12.34 -0.81
CA PHE A 24 5.00 -10.94 -0.60
C PHE A 24 3.50 -10.68 -0.66
N ASP A 25 2.74 -11.46 -1.43
CA ASP A 25 1.29 -11.30 -1.51
C ASP A 25 0.63 -11.59 -0.14
N GLU A 26 1.03 -12.69 0.49
CA GLU A 26 0.57 -13.06 1.82
C GLU A 26 0.98 -12.02 2.88
N LYS A 27 2.23 -11.53 2.83
CA LYS A 27 2.69 -10.47 3.74
C LYS A 27 1.89 -9.17 3.58
N CYS A 28 1.52 -8.81 2.35
CA CYS A 28 0.69 -7.64 2.06
C CYS A 28 -0.73 -7.82 2.62
N SER A 29 -1.34 -8.99 2.38
CA SER A 29 -2.67 -9.31 2.88
C SER A 29 -2.73 -9.34 4.41
N ARG A 30 -1.68 -9.82 5.10
CA ARG A 30 -1.59 -9.83 6.56
C ARG A 30 -1.63 -8.44 7.21
N ILE A 31 -1.22 -7.40 6.49
CA ILE A 31 -1.22 -6.00 6.98
C ILE A 31 -2.42 -5.19 6.47
N ASN A 32 -3.49 -5.85 6.01
CA ASN A 32 -4.64 -5.21 5.32
C ASN A 32 -4.22 -4.38 4.09
N GLY A 33 -3.09 -4.72 3.46
CA GLY A 33 -2.65 -4.10 2.23
C GLY A 33 -3.32 -4.73 1.01
N ARG A 34 -3.36 -3.97 -0.10
CA ARG A 34 -3.83 -4.44 -1.41
C ARG A 34 -2.70 -4.40 -2.43
N CYS A 35 -2.56 -5.47 -3.20
CA CYS A 35 -1.63 -5.54 -4.33
C CYS A 35 -2.26 -4.92 -5.59
N THR A 36 -1.78 -3.75 -6.00
CA THR A 36 -2.30 -3.00 -7.16
C THR A 36 -1.15 -2.38 -7.96
N ALA A 37 -1.38 -1.94 -9.20
CA ALA A 37 -0.34 -1.28 -9.99
C ALA A 37 0.07 0.10 -9.42
N SER A 38 -0.86 0.77 -8.72
CA SER A 38 -0.70 2.10 -8.15
C SER A 38 -1.54 2.26 -6.89
N CYS A 39 -0.98 2.91 -5.86
CA CYS A 39 -1.70 3.24 -4.63
C CYS A 39 -2.59 4.47 -4.82
N LEU A 40 -3.68 4.53 -4.06
CA LEU A 40 -4.53 5.72 -3.99
C LEU A 40 -3.86 6.84 -3.18
N LYS A 41 -4.38 8.07 -3.27
CA LYS A 41 -3.83 9.25 -2.57
C LYS A 41 -3.89 9.14 -1.03
N ASN A 42 -4.80 8.32 -0.51
CA ASN A 42 -4.99 8.01 0.91
C ASN A 42 -4.33 6.69 1.32
N GLU A 43 -3.48 6.14 0.46
CA GLU A 43 -2.75 4.90 0.71
C GLU A 43 -1.25 5.15 0.58
N GLU A 44 -0.46 4.43 1.38
CA GLU A 44 1.00 4.46 1.30
C GLU A 44 1.55 3.14 0.77
N LEU A 45 2.66 3.22 0.05
CA LEU A 45 3.40 2.09 -0.47
C LEU A 45 4.29 1.51 0.65
N VAL A 46 4.02 0.27 1.07
CA VAL A 46 4.76 -0.38 2.15
C VAL A 46 5.69 -1.49 1.64
N ALA A 47 5.30 -2.17 0.55
CA ALA A 47 6.08 -3.27 -0.04
C ALA A 47 5.74 -3.49 -1.53
N LEU A 48 6.38 -4.46 -2.17
CA LEU A 48 6.07 -4.93 -3.52
C LEU A 48 5.43 -6.32 -3.46
N CYS A 49 4.40 -6.54 -4.27
CA CYS A 49 3.73 -7.84 -4.45
C CYS A 49 4.20 -8.57 -5.72
N TRP A 50 3.57 -9.71 -6.00
CA TRP A 50 3.77 -10.47 -7.23
C TRP A 50 3.57 -9.59 -8.49
N LYS A 51 4.28 -9.93 -9.57
CA LYS A 51 4.32 -9.21 -10.87
C LYS A 51 4.69 -7.70 -10.81
N ASN A 52 5.45 -7.27 -9.81
CA ASN A 52 5.86 -5.87 -9.59
C ASN A 52 4.68 -4.96 -9.23
N LEU A 53 3.61 -5.54 -8.68
CA LEU A 53 2.54 -4.77 -8.08
C LEU A 53 3.02 -4.13 -6.78
N LYS A 54 2.35 -3.06 -6.38
CA LYS A 54 2.59 -2.30 -5.16
C LYS A 54 1.66 -2.80 -4.07
N CYS A 55 2.19 -3.03 -2.88
CA CYS A 55 1.40 -3.26 -1.68
C CYS A 55 1.02 -1.91 -1.06
N CYS A 56 -0.24 -1.54 -1.19
CA CYS A 56 -0.78 -0.26 -0.74
C CYS A 56 -1.63 -0.48 0.51
N VAL A 57 -1.34 0.27 1.58
CA VAL A 57 -2.08 0.22 2.85
C VAL A 57 -2.78 1.57 3.05
N THR A 58 -4.04 1.54 3.48
CA THR A 58 -4.76 2.78 3.81
C THR A 58 -4.12 3.44 5.02
N VAL A 59 -3.62 4.65 4.80
CA VAL A 59 -3.09 5.47 5.89
C VAL A 59 -4.20 6.40 6.30
N GLN A 60 -4.61 6.29 7.56
CA GLN A 60 -5.44 7.33 8.13
C GLN A 60 -4.62 8.61 8.06
N SER A 61 -5.14 9.62 7.35
CA SER A 61 -4.57 10.95 7.41
C SER A 61 -4.37 11.28 8.88
N CYS A 62 -3.15 11.68 9.28
CA CYS A 62 -2.93 12.34 10.56
C CYS A 62 -3.61 13.71 10.48
N GLY A 63 -4.93 13.70 10.42
CA GLY A 63 -5.76 14.87 10.44
C GLY A 63 -5.88 15.24 11.90
N ARG A 64 -5.16 16.30 12.30
CA ARG A 64 -5.67 17.19 13.34
C ARG A 64 -7.16 17.37 13.00
N SER A 65 -8.04 16.84 13.86
CA SER A 65 -9.48 16.83 13.63
C SER A 65 -9.85 18.15 12.98
N LYS A 66 -10.45 18.09 11.78
CA LYS A 66 -11.03 19.29 11.17
C LYS A 66 -12.13 19.69 12.13
N GLY A 67 -11.77 20.54 13.09
CA GLY A 67 -12.65 21.02 14.14
C GLY A 67 -13.92 21.44 13.45
N ASN A 68 -15.03 20.88 13.95
CA ASN A 68 -16.39 21.14 13.52
C ASN A 68 -16.48 22.49 12.81
N GLN A 69 -16.70 22.47 11.50
CA GLN A 69 -17.50 23.53 10.93
C GLN A 69 -18.87 23.33 11.59
N SER A 70 -19.02 23.93 12.77
CA SER A 70 -20.32 24.29 13.29
C SER A 70 -20.88 25.21 12.23
N ASP A 71 -21.58 24.62 11.27
CA ASP A 71 -22.67 25.32 10.62
C ASP A 71 -23.62 25.70 11.76
N GLU A 72 -23.39 26.86 12.37
CA GLU A 72 -24.42 27.59 13.10
C GLU A 72 -25.47 28.01 12.06
N GLY A 73 -26.20 27.01 11.57
CA GLY A 73 -27.59 27.18 11.18
C GLY A 73 -28.38 27.47 12.44
N SER A 74 -28.25 28.69 12.97
CA SER A 74 -29.23 29.24 13.90
C SER A 74 -30.48 29.56 13.09
N GLY A 75 -31.26 28.52 12.81
CA GLY A 75 -32.69 28.68 12.60
C GLY A 75 -33.31 28.95 13.97
N HIS A 76 -33.79 30.17 14.19
CA HIS A 76 -34.87 30.38 15.14
C HIS A 76 -35.95 31.27 14.54
N MET A 77 -37.16 30.74 14.67
CA MET A 77 -38.42 31.13 14.05
C MET A 77 -38.84 32.56 14.39
N GLY A 78 -39.55 33.18 13.45
CA GLY A 78 -40.21 34.44 13.68
C GLY A 78 -41.37 34.38 14.67
N THR A 79 -41.82 35.56 15.06
CA THR A 79 -43.20 35.83 15.44
C THR A 79 -43.63 37.09 14.69
N ARG A 80 -44.55 36.87 13.76
CA ARG A 80 -45.32 37.89 13.05
C ARG A 80 -46.58 38.10 13.87
N GLY A 81 -46.79 39.31 14.37
CA GLY A 81 -47.94 39.70 15.20
C GLY A 81 -47.82 41.15 15.59
#